data_AF-A0A031LJ36-F1
#
_entry.id   AF-A0A031LJ36-F1
#
_cell.length_a   1.000
_cell.length_b   1.000
_cell.length_c   1.000
_cell.angle_alpha   90.00
_cell.angle_beta   90.00
_cell.angle_gamma   90.00
#
_symmetry.space_group_name_H-M   'P 1'
#
loop_
_entity.id
_entity.type
_entity.pdbx_description
1 polymer ?
#
loop_
_entity_poly.entity_id
_entity_poly.type
_entity_poly.pdbx_seq_one_letter_code
_entity_poly.pdbx_strand_id
1 'polypeptide(L)'
;RPHTLAIEDQLLLTLNYLRNYSTQLELAANYHIAESNVNRTIKKVEDALMKSRRFTLPKRSITTADEQFNWVIIDATECSIERPKKKSE
;
A
#
# COMPACT_ATOMS: atom_id res chain seq x y z
N ARG A 1 3.61 21.20 5.05
CA ARG A 1 2.57 21.02 6.08
C ARG A 1 3.11 20.02 7.09
N PRO A 2 3.11 20.32 8.40
CA PRO A 2 3.52 19.35 9.41
C PRO A 2 2.63 18.10 9.31
N HIS A 3 3.23 16.93 9.49
CA HIS A 3 2.49 15.67 9.45
C HIS A 3 1.62 15.57 10.70
N THR A 4 0.34 15.27 10.51
CA THR A 4 -0.64 15.14 11.60
C THR A 4 -0.37 13.92 12.48
N LEU A 5 0.34 12.90 11.96
CA LEU A 5 0.62 11.63 12.63
C LEU A 5 2.12 11.44 12.87
N ALA A 6 2.47 10.75 13.96
CA ALA A 6 3.83 10.27 14.20
C ALA A 6 4.24 9.24 13.13
N ILE A 7 5.54 8.90 13.04
CA ILE A 7 6.03 7.98 12.00
C ILE A 7 5.48 6.57 12.25
N GLU A 8 5.40 6.18 13.52
CA GLU A 8 4.86 4.91 14.00
C GLU A 8 3.40 4.75 13.58
N ASP A 9 2.59 5.80 13.76
CA ASP A 9 1.18 5.81 13.38
C ASP A 9 0.99 5.79 11.86
N GLN A 10 1.86 6.49 11.11
CA GLN A 10 1.84 6.44 9.64
C GLN A 10 2.11 5.02 9.14
N LEU A 11 3.07 4.32 9.77
CA LEU A 11 3.41 2.95 9.42
C LEU A 11 2.28 1.99 9.79
N LEU A 12 1.75 2.09 11.01
CA LEU A 12 0.66 1.23 11.50
C LEU A 12 -0.61 1.39 10.64
N LEU A 13 -0.96 2.62 10.28
CA LEU A 13 -2.08 2.91 9.39
C LEU A 13 -1.90 2.21 8.04
N THR A 14 -0.70 2.30 7.45
CA THR A 14 -0.41 1.71 6.14
C THR A 14 -0.38 0.17 6.21
N LEU A 15 0.15 -0.41 7.28
CA LEU A 15 0.17 -1.87 7.46
C LEU A 15 -1.24 -2.43 7.67
N ASN A 16 -2.10 -1.72 8.42
CA ASN A 16 -3.51 -2.11 8.57
C ASN A 16 -4.25 -2.05 7.23
N TYR A 17 -3.98 -1.03 6.41
CA TYR A 17 -4.52 -0.93 5.06
C TYR A 17 -4.17 -2.17 4.22
N LEU A 18 -2.88 -2.51 4.16
CA LEU A 18 -2.39 -3.64 3.35
C LEU A 18 -2.84 -5.02 3.88
N ARG A 19 -3.00 -5.17 5.20
CA ARG A 19 -3.33 -6.48 5.79
C ARG A 19 -4.83 -6.75 5.83
N ASN A 20 -5.63 -5.74 6.15
CA ASN A 20 -7.06 -5.89 6.42
C ASN A 20 -7.93 -5.37 5.27
N TYR A 21 -7.35 -4.77 4.23
CA TYR A 21 -8.07 -4.11 3.13
C TYR A 21 -9.15 -3.13 3.64
N SER A 22 -8.90 -2.48 4.78
CA SER A 22 -9.81 -1.46 5.33
C SER A 22 -9.91 -0.28 4.38
N THR A 23 -11.11 0.29 4.25
CA THR A 23 -11.31 1.44 3.38
C THR A 23 -10.58 2.67 3.94
N GLN A 24 -10.16 3.58 3.06
CA GLN A 24 -9.51 4.82 3.49
C GLN A 24 -10.45 5.69 4.34
N LEU A 25 -11.77 5.56 4.15
CA LEU A 25 -12.80 6.20 4.96
C LEU A 25 -12.86 5.66 6.39
N GLU A 26 -12.81 4.34 6.56
CA GLU A 26 -12.76 3.70 7.90
C GLU A 26 -11.46 4.08 8.62
N LEU A 27 -10.33 4.06 7.92
CA LEU A 27 -9.04 4.48 8.48
C LEU A 27 -9.06 5.97 8.86
N ALA A 28 -9.69 6.82 8.05
CA ALA A 28 -9.85 8.24 8.35
C ALA A 28 -10.64 8.45 9.67
N ALA A 29 -11.69 7.68 9.88
CA ALA A 29 -12.48 7.70 11.10
C ALA A 29 -11.67 7.23 12.32
N ASN A 30 -10.96 6.10 12.18
CA ASN A 30 -10.17 5.49 13.27
C ASN A 30 -8.99 6.38 13.74
N TYR A 31 -8.35 7.09 12.81
CA TYR A 31 -7.20 7.94 13.10
C TYR A 31 -7.56 9.42 13.24
N HIS A 32 -8.85 9.77 13.17
CA HIS A 32 -9.36 11.15 13.27
C HIS A 32 -8.68 12.14 12.31
N ILE A 33 -8.44 11.71 11.07
CA ILE A 33 -7.82 12.52 10.01
C ILE A 33 -8.71 12.55 8.77
N ALA A 34 -8.49 13.52 7.89
CA ALA A 34 -9.18 13.53 6.60
C ALA A 34 -8.75 12.33 5.75
N GLU A 35 -9.68 11.77 4.96
CA GLU A 35 -9.40 10.68 4.01
C GLU A 35 -8.26 11.03 3.03
N SER A 36 -8.19 12.30 2.61
CA SER A 36 -7.08 12.78 1.78
C SER A 36 -5.71 12.69 2.48
N ASN A 37 -5.65 12.79 3.81
CA ASN A 37 -4.43 12.59 4.59
C ASN A 37 -4.07 11.10 4.69
N VAL A 38 -5.07 10.21 4.83
CA VAL A 38 -4.89 8.75 4.78
C VAL A 38 -4.22 8.36 3.46
N ASN A 39 -4.81 8.79 2.33
CA ASN A 39 -4.27 8.51 1.00
C ASN A 39 -2.82 8.96 0.82
N ARG A 40 -2.51 10.19 1.26
CA ARG A 40 -1.15 10.75 1.19
C ARG A 40 -0.18 10.00 2.11
N THR A 41 -0.64 9.54 3.27
CA THR A 41 0.17 8.78 4.23
C THR A 41 0.53 7.42 3.68
N ILE A 42 -0.45 6.67 3.16
CA ILE A 42 -0.24 5.36 2.52
C ILE A 42 0.80 5.49 1.40
N LYS A 43 0.56 6.40 0.44
CA LYS A 43 1.50 6.62 -0.68
C LYS A 43 2.91 6.97 -0.22
N LYS A 44 3.04 7.85 0.79
CA LYS A 44 4.34 8.24 1.33
C LYS A 44 5.09 7.04 1.93
N VAL A 45 4.40 6.21 2.71
CA VAL A 45 5.01 5.03 3.35
C VAL A 45 5.36 3.98 2.32
N GLU A 46 4.46 3.68 1.38
CA GLU A 46 4.71 2.76 0.27
C GLU A 46 5.91 3.20 -0.57
N ASP A 47 5.98 4.48 -0.96
CA ASP A 47 7.11 5.03 -1.71
C ASP A 47 8.43 4.87 -0.97
N ALA A 48 8.44 5.09 0.36
CA ALA A 48 9.63 4.91 1.19
C ALA A 48 10.06 3.44 1.26
N LEU A 49 9.11 2.52 1.46
CA LEU A 49 9.36 1.08 1.50
C LEU A 49 9.87 0.56 0.15
N MET A 50 9.25 0.98 -0.96
CA MET A 50 9.69 0.64 -2.32
C MET A 50 11.10 1.15 -2.60
N LYS A 51 11.40 2.40 -2.25
CA LYS A 51 12.75 2.99 -2.42
C LYS A 51 13.81 2.26 -1.61
N SER A 52 13.46 1.74 -0.44
CA SER A 52 14.40 1.00 0.41
C SER A 52 14.89 -0.30 -0.23
N ARG A 53 14.10 -0.91 -1.13
CA ARG A 53 14.33 -2.24 -1.72
C ARG A 53 14.53 -3.40 -0.72
N ARG A 54 14.42 -3.15 0.58
CA ARG A 54 14.63 -4.15 1.64
C ARG A 54 13.53 -5.20 1.70
N PHE A 55 12.35 -4.84 1.20
CA PHE A 55 11.14 -5.67 1.20
C PHE A 55 10.77 -6.15 -0.21
N THR A 56 11.68 -5.97 -1.19
CA THR A 56 11.44 -6.43 -2.55
C THR A 56 11.51 -7.95 -2.59
N LEU A 57 10.49 -8.57 -3.19
CA LEU A 57 10.50 -10.00 -3.41
C LEU A 57 11.68 -10.39 -4.31
N PRO A 58 12.31 -11.55 -4.07
CA PRO A 58 13.32 -12.07 -4.98
C PRO A 58 12.70 -12.15 -6.38
N LYS A 59 13.47 -11.75 -7.40
CA LYS A 59 13.05 -11.93 -8.79
C LYS A 59 12.74 -13.41 -8.98
N ARG A 60 11.61 -13.73 -9.62
CA ARG A 60 11.28 -15.11 -10.01
C ARG A 60 12.43 -15.67 -10.84
N SER A 61 13.37 -16.38 -10.22
CA SER A 61 14.25 -17.29 -10.93
C SER A 61 13.38 -18.48 -11.31
N ILE A 62 13.09 -18.63 -12.60
CA ILE A 62 12.60 -19.88 -13.16
C ILE A 62 13.75 -20.90 -13.04
N THR A 63 13.97 -21.37 -11.82
CA THR A 63 14.87 -22.47 -11.52
C THR A 63 14.25 -23.27 -10.39
N THR A 64 12.96 -23.56 -10.56
CA THR A 64 12.29 -24.66 -9.91
C THR A 64 12.81 -25.95 -10.55
N ALA A 65 14.01 -26.37 -10.15
CA ALA A 65 14.44 -27.76 -10.33
C ALA A 65 14.49 -28.49 -8.99
N ASP A 66 14.87 -27.84 -7.87
CA ASP A 66 15.15 -28.59 -6.64
C ASP A 66 14.65 -27.99 -5.32
N GLU A 67 13.98 -26.84 -5.29
CA GLU A 67 13.49 -26.27 -4.03
C GLU A 67 11.96 -26.35 -3.93
N GLN A 68 11.48 -27.14 -2.95
CA GLN A 68 10.09 -27.18 -2.50
C GLN A 68 9.65 -25.79 -2.01
N PHE A 69 9.24 -24.91 -2.92
CA PHE A 69 8.56 -23.68 -2.55
C PHE A 69 7.11 -24.01 -2.15
N ASN A 70 6.89 -24.21 -0.85
CA ASN A 70 5.60 -24.53 -0.24
C ASN A 70 4.67 -23.30 -0.07
N TRP A 71 4.97 -22.18 -0.73
CA TRP A 71 4.18 -20.95 -0.63
C TRP A 71 4.08 -20.25 -1.99
N VAL A 72 2.86 -19.82 -2.33
CA VAL A 72 2.59 -18.95 -3.49
C VAL A 72 2.31 -17.56 -2.93
N ILE A 73 3.23 -16.61 -3.12
CA ILE A 73 2.96 -15.20 -2.83
C ILE A 73 2.23 -14.62 -4.05
N ILE A 74 0.95 -14.32 -3.87
CA ILE A 74 0.13 -13.59 -4.84
C ILE A 74 0.23 -12.12 -4.44
N ASP A 75 0.86 -11.32 -5.30
CA ASP A 75 0.87 -9.87 -5.19
C ASP A 75 -0.47 -9.32 -5.71
N ALA A 76 -1.24 -8.67 -4.84
CA ALA A 76 -2.48 -8.01 -5.20
C ALA A 76 -2.22 -6.50 -5.14
N THR A 77 -1.72 -5.95 -6.25
CA THR A 77 -1.50 -4.49 -6.36
C THR A 77 -2.82 -3.79 -6.67
N GLU A 78 -3.12 -2.72 -5.94
CA GLU A 78 -4.23 -1.83 -6.30
C GLU A 78 -3.88 -1.07 -7.58
N CYS A 79 -4.54 -1.44 -8.70
CA CYS A 79 -4.45 -0.69 -9.93
C CYS A 79 -5.32 0.57 -9.84
N SER A 80 -4.81 1.69 -10.34
CA SER A 80 -5.62 2.90 -10.48
C SER A 80 -6.86 2.60 -11.32
N ILE A 81 -8.04 2.94 -10.81
CA ILE A 81 -9.29 2.78 -11.55
C ILE A 81 -9.23 3.74 -12.76
N GLU A 82 -9.43 3.22 -13.97
CA GLU A 82 -9.60 4.06 -15.15
C GLU A 82 -10.87 4.89 -15.01
N ARG A 83 -10.71 6.14 -14.55
CA ARG A 83 -11.81 7.09 -14.49
C ARG A 83 -12.25 7.41 -15.93
N PRO A 84 -13.52 7.21 -16.31
CA PRO A 84 -14.02 7.61 -17.62
C PRO A 84 -13.72 9.09 -17.86
N LYS A 85 -13.10 9.41 -19.00
CA LYS A 85 -12.86 10.81 -19.39
C LYS A 85 -14.23 11.48 -19.58
N LYS A 86 -14.43 12.63 -18.92
CA LYS A 86 -15.62 13.45 -19.16
C LYS A 86 -15.69 13.80 -20.65
N LYS A 87 -16.77 13.44 -21.32
CA LYS A 87 -17.11 14.03 -22.62
C LYS A 87 -17.55 15.47 -22.35
N SER A 88 -16.90 16.41 -23.02
CA SER A 88 -17.36 17.79 -23.11
C SER A 88 -18.60 17.81 -24.01
N GLU A 89 -19.76 18.11 -23.42
CA GLU A 89 -20.88 18.74 -24.11
C GLU A 89 -20.70 20.26 -24.04
#